data_AF-A0A1W4XCI7-F1
#
_entry.id   AF-A0A1W4XCI7-F1
#
_cell.length_a   1.000
_cell.length_b   1.000
_cell.length_c   1.000
_cell.angle_alpha   90.00
_cell.angle_beta   90.00
_cell.angle_gamma   90.00
#
_symmetry.space_group_name_H-M   'P 1'
#
loop_
_entity.id
_entity.type
_entity.pdbx_description
1 polymer ?
#
loop_
_entity_poly.entity_id
_entity_poly.type
_entity_poly.pdbx_seq_one_letter_code
_entity_poly.pdbx_strand_id
1 'polypeptide(L)'
;MTLEKAVYEAQQAINYFFNNEFQKARDIMVPYANSSMYHSIGNAVFSFLEAILTFEHRHIKLASEALKKSMTVCDKYRKKNSFGKSLEKMVKKINYENYSEVEAHAELCYAESYLLKAVLTFMEDETLSSFIKAGLKIRLCYSCYRECHNILVNRNWDNSSTKPHFESGVRMGIGAFNLMISLLPSRVIKLLEFIGFSGNKVRFLSL
;
A
#
# COMPACT_ATOMS: atom_id res chain seq x y z
N MET A 1 -21.96 -0.47 4.03
CA MET A 1 -21.57 0.02 2.69
C MET A 1 -20.90 -1.12 1.96
N THR A 2 -21.26 -1.37 0.70
CA THR A 2 -20.68 -2.47 -0.09
C THR A 2 -19.32 -2.08 -0.67
N LEU A 3 -18.54 -3.06 -1.09
CA LEU A 3 -17.22 -2.84 -1.68
C LEU A 3 -17.34 -2.10 -3.02
N GLU A 4 -18.29 -2.51 -3.85
CA GLU A 4 -18.56 -1.95 -5.18
C GLU A 4 -18.89 -0.47 -5.08
N LYS A 5 -19.76 -0.10 -4.13
CA LYS A 5 -20.12 1.30 -3.89
C LYS A 5 -18.89 2.11 -3.46
N ALA A 6 -18.07 1.56 -2.56
CA ALA A 6 -16.88 2.26 -2.08
C ALA A 6 -15.81 2.45 -3.17
N VAL A 7 -15.64 1.46 -4.05
CA VAL A 7 -14.75 1.56 -5.22
C VAL A 7 -15.27 2.60 -6.21
N TYR A 8 -16.57 2.59 -6.50
CA TYR A 8 -17.21 3.57 -7.38
C TYR A 8 -17.08 5.01 -6.85
N GLU A 9 -17.40 5.22 -5.57
CA GLU A 9 -17.24 6.52 -4.91
C GLU A 9 -15.77 6.97 -4.91
N ALA A 10 -14.83 6.05 -4.73
CA ALA A 10 -13.41 6.35 -4.82
C ALA A 10 -12.99 6.82 -6.22
N GLN A 11 -13.48 6.15 -7.27
CA GLN A 11 -13.24 6.56 -8.65
C GLN A 11 -13.81 7.96 -8.93
N GLN A 12 -15.01 8.26 -8.42
CA GLN A 12 -15.61 9.59 -8.60
C GLN A 12 -14.83 10.68 -7.88
N ALA A 13 -14.39 10.43 -6.65
CA ALA A 13 -13.56 11.40 -5.93
C ALA A 13 -12.22 11.65 -6.64
N ILE A 14 -11.61 10.63 -7.25
CA ILE A 14 -10.41 10.78 -8.07
C ILE A 14 -10.68 11.69 -9.27
N ASN A 15 -11.80 11.50 -9.97
CA ASN A 15 -12.19 12.37 -11.09
C ASN A 15 -12.37 13.82 -10.64
N TYR A 16 -13.08 14.06 -9.53
CA TYR A 16 -13.22 15.41 -8.97
C TYR A 16 -11.88 16.01 -8.57
N PHE A 17 -10.99 15.22 -7.96
CA PHE A 17 -9.65 15.67 -7.58
C PHE A 17 -8.85 16.13 -8.80
N PHE A 18 -8.80 15.34 -9.88
CA PHE A 18 -8.07 15.70 -11.10
C PHE A 18 -8.71 16.86 -11.88
N ASN A 19 -10.00 17.11 -11.69
CA ASN A 19 -10.68 18.30 -12.21
C ASN A 19 -10.56 19.54 -11.30
N ASN A 20 -9.69 19.50 -10.28
CA ASN A 20 -9.50 20.55 -9.27
C ASN A 20 -10.74 20.84 -8.40
N GLU A 21 -11.72 19.95 -8.39
CA GLU A 21 -12.92 20.03 -7.55
C GLU A 21 -12.68 19.37 -6.19
N PHE A 22 -11.62 19.81 -5.49
CA PHE A 22 -11.12 19.16 -4.28
C PHE A 22 -12.16 19.04 -3.16
N GLN A 23 -13.08 20.00 -3.05
CA GLN A 23 -14.12 19.94 -2.03
C GLN A 23 -15.09 18.79 -2.28
N LYS A 24 -15.55 18.60 -3.54
CA LYS A 24 -16.44 17.48 -3.90
C LYS A 24 -15.76 16.14 -3.69
N ALA A 25 -14.47 16.04 -4.00
CA ALA A 25 -13.68 14.84 -3.72
C ALA A 25 -13.63 14.53 -2.21
N ARG A 26 -13.44 15.55 -1.36
CA ARG A 26 -13.44 15.40 0.10
C ARG A 26 -14.82 15.07 0.67
N ASP A 27 -15.89 15.67 0.14
CA ASP A 27 -17.27 15.42 0.58
C ASP A 27 -17.67 13.96 0.37
N ILE A 28 -17.10 13.28 -0.63
CA ILE A 28 -17.25 11.83 -0.82
C ILE A 28 -16.41 11.04 0.19
N MET A 29 -15.14 11.41 0.36
CA MET A 29 -14.15 10.63 1.12
C MET A 29 -14.30 10.70 2.64
N VAL A 30 -14.46 11.91 3.18
CA VAL A 30 -14.39 12.18 4.62
C VAL A 30 -15.47 11.44 5.44
N PRO A 31 -16.76 11.40 5.02
CA PRO A 31 -17.82 10.81 5.84
C PRO A 31 -17.58 9.34 6.22
N TYR A 32 -16.89 8.59 5.35
CA TYR A 32 -16.67 7.15 5.52
C TYR A 32 -15.22 6.77 5.79
N ALA A 33 -14.33 7.75 6.01
CA ALA A 33 -12.91 7.53 6.24
C ALA A 33 -12.60 6.70 7.51
N ASN A 34 -13.55 6.53 8.43
CA ASN A 34 -13.38 5.71 9.64
C ASN A 34 -13.83 4.25 9.48
N SER A 35 -14.60 3.96 8.43
CA SER A 35 -15.39 2.74 8.31
C SER A 35 -15.20 2.01 6.99
N SER A 36 -14.75 2.67 5.93
CA SER A 36 -14.50 2.06 4.62
C SER A 36 -13.04 2.18 4.18
N MET A 37 -12.46 1.08 3.72
CA MET A 37 -11.05 1.02 3.31
C MET A 37 -10.72 2.02 2.18
N TYR A 38 -11.57 2.08 1.15
CA TYR A 38 -11.38 2.96 -0.01
C TYR A 38 -11.52 4.45 0.33
N HIS A 39 -12.48 4.78 1.18
CA HIS A 39 -12.66 6.15 1.66
C HIS A 39 -11.53 6.58 2.59
N SER A 40 -11.08 5.67 3.46
CA SER A 40 -9.98 5.95 4.36
C SER A 40 -8.67 6.16 3.63
N ILE A 41 -8.35 5.31 2.64
CA ILE A 41 -7.13 5.48 1.85
C ILE A 41 -7.25 6.71 0.94
N GLY A 42 -8.38 6.95 0.28
CA GLY A 42 -8.57 8.12 -0.58
C GLY A 42 -8.39 9.44 0.20
N ASN A 43 -8.98 9.54 1.39
CA ASN A 43 -8.76 10.70 2.27
C ASN A 43 -7.29 10.84 2.69
N ALA A 44 -6.61 9.73 3.00
CA ALA A 44 -5.20 9.74 3.35
C ALA A 44 -4.30 10.13 2.17
N VAL A 45 -4.66 9.72 0.94
CA VAL A 45 -3.97 10.10 -0.30
C VAL A 45 -4.06 11.61 -0.53
N PHE A 46 -5.22 12.24 -0.31
CA PHE A 46 -5.32 13.69 -0.43
C PHE A 46 -4.41 14.43 0.57
N SER A 47 -4.36 13.95 1.81
CA SER A 47 -3.44 14.50 2.83
C SER A 47 -1.97 14.26 2.45
N PHE A 48 -1.65 13.08 1.90
CA PHE A 48 -0.32 12.74 1.41
C PHE A 48 0.11 13.64 0.24
N LEU A 49 -0.77 13.87 -0.73
CA LEU A 49 -0.50 14.76 -1.86
C LEU A 49 -0.22 16.19 -1.38
N GLU A 50 -1.00 16.69 -0.42
CA GLU A 50 -0.75 17.99 0.19
C GLU A 50 0.61 18.04 0.91
N ALA A 51 0.99 16.98 1.63
CA ALA A 51 2.29 16.87 2.29
C ALA A 51 3.47 16.89 1.31
N ILE A 52 3.40 16.12 0.22
CA ILE A 52 4.49 16.05 -0.78
C ILE A 52 4.58 17.30 -1.65
N LEU A 53 3.49 18.05 -1.81
CA LEU A 53 3.49 19.26 -2.64
C LEU A 53 3.93 20.50 -1.84
N THR A 54 3.59 20.55 -0.55
CA THR A 54 3.93 21.69 0.32
C THR A 54 5.26 21.51 1.05
N PHE A 55 5.70 20.27 1.29
CA PHE A 55 6.83 19.92 2.15
C PHE A 55 6.77 20.52 3.57
N GLU A 56 5.58 20.94 4.05
CA GLU A 56 5.44 21.46 5.41
C GLU A 56 5.34 20.31 6.42
N HIS A 57 6.11 20.40 7.52
CA HIS A 57 6.06 19.42 8.61
C HIS A 57 4.66 19.18 9.17
N ARG A 58 3.82 20.21 9.23
CA ARG A 58 2.43 20.08 9.67
C ARG A 58 1.64 19.15 8.75
N HIS A 59 1.73 19.34 7.43
CA HIS A 59 1.04 18.50 6.46
C HIS A 59 1.61 17.08 6.43
N ILE A 60 2.93 16.92 6.53
CA ILE A 60 3.59 15.60 6.64
C ILE A 60 3.06 14.81 7.83
N LYS A 61 2.95 15.44 9.02
CA LYS A 61 2.42 14.79 10.22
C LYS A 61 0.96 14.37 10.04
N LEU A 62 0.11 15.26 9.51
CA LEU A 62 -1.30 14.97 9.25
C LEU A 62 -1.48 13.80 8.27
N ALA A 63 -0.70 13.77 7.19
CA ALA A 63 -0.70 12.67 6.24
C ALA A 63 -0.23 11.36 6.88
N SER A 64 0.83 11.41 7.69
CA SER A 64 1.38 10.25 8.41
C SER A 64 0.35 9.64 9.38
N GLU A 65 -0.44 10.47 10.05
CA GLU A 65 -1.56 10.06 10.92
C GLU A 65 -2.73 9.49 10.12
N ALA A 66 -3.13 10.14 9.03
CA ALA A 66 -4.21 9.68 8.15
C ALA A 66 -3.89 8.31 7.52
N LEU A 67 -2.65 8.09 7.08
CA LEU A 67 -2.20 6.80 6.55
C LEU A 67 -2.18 5.70 7.61
N LYS A 68 -1.73 6.01 8.84
CA LYS A 68 -1.77 5.05 9.96
C LYS A 68 -3.21 4.63 10.29
N LYS A 69 -4.13 5.59 10.26
CA LYS A 69 -5.56 5.36 10.43
C LYS A 69 -6.13 4.49 9.31
N SER A 70 -5.76 4.77 8.06
CA SER A 70 -6.13 3.94 6.89
C SER A 70 -5.69 2.50 7.05
N MET A 71 -4.44 2.27 7.46
CA MET A 71 -3.95 0.92 7.75
C MET A 71 -4.80 0.23 8.84
N THR A 72 -5.15 0.95 9.90
CA THR A 72 -5.98 0.42 10.99
C THR A 72 -7.40 0.07 10.52
N VAL A 73 -7.98 0.85 9.61
CA VAL A 73 -9.27 0.54 8.98
C VAL A 73 -9.15 -0.70 8.12
N CYS A 74 -8.11 -0.81 7.30
CA CYS A 74 -7.87 -1.98 6.46
C CYS A 74 -7.68 -3.26 7.29
N ASP A 75 -6.93 -3.20 8.40
CA ASP A 75 -6.70 -4.34 9.29
C ASP A 75 -7.99 -4.94 9.89
N LYS A 76 -9.08 -4.19 9.97
CA LYS A 76 -10.40 -4.72 10.38
C LYS A 76 -10.99 -5.69 9.36
N TYR A 77 -10.67 -5.49 8.09
CA TYR A 77 -11.18 -6.25 6.94
C TYR A 77 -10.18 -7.29 6.42
N ARG A 78 -8.90 -7.15 6.75
CA ARG A 78 -7.86 -8.10 6.35
C ARG A 78 -8.04 -9.44 7.01
N LYS A 79 -7.55 -10.47 6.32
CA LYS A 79 -7.55 -11.83 6.83
C LYS A 79 -6.63 -11.91 8.05
N LYS A 80 -7.19 -12.10 9.24
CA LYS A 80 -6.50 -12.08 10.55
C LYS A 80 -5.33 -13.07 10.71
N ASN A 81 -5.08 -13.93 9.71
CA ASN A 81 -4.03 -14.94 9.73
C ASN A 81 -2.68 -14.48 9.12
N SER A 82 -2.54 -13.22 8.68
CA SER A 82 -1.42 -12.89 7.78
C SER A 82 -0.07 -12.60 8.47
N PHE A 83 -0.03 -11.96 9.65
CA PHE A 83 1.25 -11.47 10.21
C PHE A 83 1.79 -12.21 11.45
N GLY A 84 0.96 -12.88 12.26
CA GLY A 84 1.39 -13.50 13.53
C GLY A 84 1.86 -14.97 13.45
N LYS A 85 1.76 -15.61 12.28
CA LYS A 85 2.01 -17.05 12.11
C LYS A 85 3.09 -17.38 11.07
N SER A 86 4.06 -16.48 10.87
CA SER A 86 5.18 -16.71 9.93
C SER A 86 6.00 -17.97 10.24
N LEU A 87 5.92 -18.53 11.45
CA LEU A 87 6.54 -19.82 11.78
C LEU A 87 5.68 -21.04 11.37
N GLU A 88 4.36 -20.90 11.28
CA GLU A 88 3.41 -22.00 10.96
C GLU A 88 3.14 -22.10 9.43
N LYS A 89 3.40 -21.00 8.69
CA LYS A 89 3.20 -20.88 7.24
C LYS A 89 4.21 -21.65 6.38
N MET A 90 5.32 -22.16 6.94
CA MET A 90 6.32 -22.89 6.15
C MET A 90 5.88 -24.32 5.80
N VAL A 91 4.77 -24.82 6.39
CA VAL A 91 4.31 -26.21 6.22
C VAL A 91 2.91 -26.34 5.60
N LYS A 92 2.05 -25.30 5.63
CA LYS A 92 0.71 -25.35 5.01
C LYS A 92 0.62 -24.47 3.76
N LYS A 93 0.36 -25.11 2.61
CA LYS A 93 0.01 -24.46 1.33
C LYS A 93 -1.12 -23.45 1.59
N ILE A 94 -0.85 -22.17 1.39
CA ILE A 94 -1.85 -21.11 1.58
C ILE A 94 -2.96 -21.34 0.55
N ASN A 95 -4.19 -21.55 1.01
CA ASN A 95 -5.34 -21.64 0.12
C ASN A 95 -5.88 -20.23 -0.17
N TYR A 96 -5.56 -19.73 -1.37
CA TYR A 96 -5.96 -18.40 -1.84
C TYR A 96 -7.43 -18.33 -2.28
N GLU A 97 -8.09 -19.45 -2.57
CA GLU A 97 -9.52 -19.49 -2.94
C GLU A 97 -10.42 -19.00 -1.80
N ASN A 98 -9.97 -19.16 -0.55
CA ASN A 98 -10.71 -18.73 0.64
C ASN A 98 -10.58 -17.22 0.94
N TYR A 99 -10.01 -16.41 0.06
CA TYR A 99 -10.04 -14.96 0.22
C TYR A 99 -11.37 -14.41 -0.33
N SER A 100 -12.08 -13.67 0.50
CA SER A 100 -13.18 -12.82 0.02
C SER A 100 -12.64 -11.62 -0.75
N GLU A 101 -13.48 -10.98 -1.58
CA GLU A 101 -13.10 -9.76 -2.31
C GLU A 101 -12.75 -8.64 -1.33
N VAL A 102 -13.52 -8.51 -0.25
CA VAL A 102 -13.28 -7.52 0.81
C VAL A 102 -11.91 -7.73 1.45
N GLU A 103 -11.53 -8.97 1.77
CA GLU A 103 -10.20 -9.25 2.33
C GLU A 103 -9.08 -8.97 1.32
N ALA A 104 -9.27 -9.35 0.05
CA ALA A 104 -8.28 -9.08 -1.01
C ALA A 104 -8.04 -7.57 -1.16
N HIS A 105 -9.11 -6.79 -1.34
CA HIS A 105 -9.02 -5.35 -1.45
C HIS A 105 -8.44 -4.69 -0.19
N ALA A 106 -8.72 -5.24 1.00
CA ALA A 106 -8.12 -4.74 2.24
C ALA A 106 -6.61 -4.99 2.33
N GLU A 107 -6.10 -6.13 1.81
CA GLU A 107 -4.65 -6.37 1.69
C GLU A 107 -4.00 -5.33 0.77
N LEU A 108 -4.64 -5.01 -0.36
CA LEU A 108 -4.14 -4.01 -1.31
C LEU A 108 -4.16 -2.59 -0.73
N CYS A 109 -5.29 -2.12 -0.18
CA CYS A 109 -5.38 -0.79 0.42
C CYS A 109 -4.42 -0.62 1.61
N TYR A 110 -4.17 -1.69 2.37
CA TYR A 110 -3.13 -1.69 3.40
C TYR A 110 -1.74 -1.53 2.80
N ALA A 111 -1.41 -2.29 1.74
CA ALA A 111 -0.12 -2.21 1.07
C ALA A 111 0.15 -0.81 0.50
N GLU A 112 -0.85 -0.21 -0.15
CA GLU A 112 -0.80 1.16 -0.68
C GLU A 112 -0.60 2.19 0.45
N SER A 113 -1.40 2.11 1.52
CA SER A 113 -1.28 3.02 2.67
C SER A 113 0.09 2.90 3.34
N TYR A 114 0.61 1.68 3.44
CA TYR A 114 1.91 1.41 4.04
C TYR A 114 3.06 1.93 3.18
N LEU A 115 2.95 1.82 1.85
CA LEU A 115 3.92 2.37 0.90
C LEU A 115 3.98 3.89 1.00
N LEU A 116 2.84 4.58 0.96
CA LEU A 116 2.78 6.04 1.10
C LEU A 116 3.38 6.50 2.44
N LYS A 117 3.14 5.74 3.51
CA LYS A 117 3.72 6.03 4.83
C LYS A 117 5.24 5.79 4.86
N ALA A 118 5.73 4.78 4.16
CA ALA A 118 7.16 4.55 4.00
C ALA A 118 7.82 5.72 3.25
N VAL A 119 7.17 6.25 2.22
CA VAL A 119 7.62 7.44 1.50
C VAL A 119 7.70 8.67 2.42
N LEU A 120 6.67 8.93 3.23
CA LEU A 120 6.71 10.05 4.20
C LEU A 120 7.84 9.93 5.23
N THR A 121 8.31 8.71 5.53
CA THR A 121 9.42 8.53 6.49
C THR A 121 10.70 9.21 6.01
N PHE A 122 10.92 9.34 4.69
CA PHE A 122 12.04 10.10 4.14
C PHE A 122 11.90 11.61 4.33
N MET A 123 10.67 12.10 4.52
CA MET A 123 10.36 13.53 4.67
C MET A 123 10.24 13.95 6.14
N GLU A 124 10.08 12.99 7.06
CA GLU A 124 9.97 13.26 8.49
C GLU A 124 11.32 13.65 9.12
N ASP A 125 12.44 13.09 8.63
CA ASP A 125 13.79 13.39 9.11
C ASP A 125 14.85 12.97 8.05
N GLU A 126 15.88 13.78 7.83
CA GLU A 126 16.92 13.55 6.79
C GLU A 126 18.11 12.72 7.31
N THR A 127 17.98 12.07 8.47
CA THR A 127 19.05 11.27 9.05
C THR A 127 19.31 9.96 8.29
N LEU A 128 20.56 9.50 8.24
CA LEU A 128 20.91 8.19 7.65
C LEU A 128 20.08 7.02 8.26
N SER A 129 19.66 7.15 9.52
CA SER A 129 18.76 6.20 10.17
C SER A 129 17.36 6.16 9.54
N SER A 130 16.79 7.31 9.13
CA SER A 130 15.49 7.37 8.46
C SER A 130 15.55 6.69 7.09
N PHE A 131 16.64 6.88 6.34
CA PHE A 131 16.88 6.22 5.05
C PHE A 131 16.93 4.69 5.18
N ILE A 132 17.67 4.16 6.17
CA ILE A 132 17.74 2.71 6.41
C ILE A 132 16.36 2.16 6.81
N LYS A 133 15.67 2.85 7.73
CA LYS A 133 14.31 2.47 8.16
C LYS A 133 13.33 2.46 6.99
N ALA A 134 13.41 3.46 6.12
CA ALA A 134 12.53 3.58 4.97
C ALA A 134 12.84 2.50 3.91
N GLY A 135 14.11 2.16 3.68
CA GLY A 135 14.50 1.03 2.83
C GLY A 135 13.96 -0.32 3.34
N LEU A 136 14.02 -0.56 4.66
CA LEU A 136 13.41 -1.74 5.27
C LEU A 136 11.89 -1.76 5.10
N LYS A 137 11.21 -0.62 5.30
CA LYS A 137 9.76 -0.50 5.07
C LYS A 137 9.40 -0.75 3.61
N ILE A 138 10.16 -0.21 2.66
CA ILE A 138 9.98 -0.43 1.21
C ILE A 138 10.02 -1.92 0.88
N ARG A 139 10.98 -2.66 1.43
CA ARG A 139 11.06 -4.11 1.26
C ARG A 139 9.80 -4.83 1.77
N LEU A 140 9.30 -4.42 2.92
CA LEU A 140 8.07 -4.98 3.49
C LEU A 140 6.85 -4.64 2.62
N CYS A 141 6.79 -3.43 2.06
CA CYS A 141 5.76 -3.02 1.11
C CYS A 141 5.76 -3.90 -0.14
N TYR A 142 6.94 -4.15 -0.73
CA TYR A 142 7.05 -5.07 -1.87
C TYR A 142 6.52 -6.47 -1.55
N SER A 143 6.82 -7.00 -0.36
CA SER A 143 6.25 -8.29 0.07
C SER A 143 4.73 -8.27 0.19
N CYS A 144 4.12 -7.16 0.62
CA CYS A 144 2.66 -7.02 0.67
C CYS A 144 2.04 -7.03 -0.74
N TYR A 145 2.65 -6.31 -1.69
CA TYR A 145 2.20 -6.35 -3.09
C TYR A 145 2.41 -7.72 -3.74
N ARG A 146 3.47 -8.46 -3.37
CA ARG A 146 3.66 -9.85 -3.81
C ARG A 146 2.55 -10.77 -3.31
N GLU A 147 2.09 -10.59 -2.07
CA GLU A 147 0.93 -11.32 -1.56
C GLU A 147 -0.34 -10.95 -2.34
N CYS A 148 -0.57 -9.67 -2.61
CA CYS A 148 -1.69 -9.21 -3.44
C CYS A 148 -1.65 -9.81 -4.85
N HIS A 149 -0.46 -9.92 -5.45
CA HIS A 149 -0.26 -10.61 -6.72
C HIS A 149 -0.57 -12.10 -6.64
N ASN A 150 -0.18 -12.78 -5.56
CA ASN A 150 -0.54 -14.19 -5.36
C ASN A 150 -2.06 -14.36 -5.23
N ILE A 151 -2.74 -13.45 -4.53
CA ILE A 151 -4.21 -13.43 -4.45
C ILE A 151 -4.82 -13.22 -5.84
N LEU A 152 -4.30 -12.27 -6.62
CA LEU A 152 -4.78 -11.98 -7.98
C LEU A 152 -4.73 -13.24 -8.87
N VAL A 153 -3.62 -13.98 -8.84
CA VAL A 153 -3.39 -15.13 -9.74
C VAL A 153 -4.09 -16.41 -9.26
N ASN A 154 -4.16 -16.64 -7.95
CA ASN A 154 -4.59 -17.93 -7.39
C ASN A 154 -6.03 -17.92 -6.83
N ARG A 155 -6.68 -16.76 -6.71
CA ARG A 155 -8.09 -16.67 -6.31
C ARG A 155 -8.98 -16.81 -7.54
N ASN A 156 -10.13 -17.48 -7.41
CA ASN A 156 -11.18 -17.40 -8.43
C ASN A 156 -11.89 -16.03 -8.35
N TRP A 157 -11.95 -15.32 -9.48
CA TRP A 157 -12.59 -14.00 -9.62
C TRP A 157 -13.83 -14.02 -10.50
N ASP A 158 -14.39 -15.20 -10.80
CA ASP A 158 -15.59 -15.32 -11.63
C ASP A 158 -16.72 -14.42 -11.11
N ASN A 159 -17.31 -13.62 -12.00
CA ASN A 159 -18.38 -12.65 -11.72
C ASN A 159 -18.02 -11.50 -10.75
N SER A 160 -16.73 -11.25 -10.45
CA SER A 160 -16.30 -10.10 -9.64
C SER A 160 -16.25 -8.83 -10.46
N SER A 161 -17.12 -7.86 -10.14
CA SER A 161 -17.09 -6.52 -10.73
C SER A 161 -15.91 -5.67 -10.24
N THR A 162 -15.31 -6.02 -9.10
CA THR A 162 -14.22 -5.24 -8.49
C THR A 162 -12.83 -5.75 -8.87
N LYS A 163 -12.71 -6.93 -9.48
CA LYS A 163 -11.46 -7.50 -9.99
C LYS A 163 -10.62 -6.49 -10.79
N PRO A 164 -11.17 -5.74 -11.78
CA PRO A 164 -10.36 -4.81 -12.56
C PRO A 164 -9.66 -3.76 -11.70
N HIS A 165 -10.33 -3.27 -10.65
CA HIS A 165 -9.77 -2.28 -9.72
C HIS A 165 -8.69 -2.88 -8.81
N PHE A 166 -8.89 -4.13 -8.36
CA PHE A 166 -7.85 -4.85 -7.63
C PHE A 166 -6.62 -5.08 -8.50
N GLU A 167 -6.83 -5.66 -9.69
CA GLU A 167 -5.79 -5.96 -10.66
C GLU A 167 -4.98 -4.71 -11.06
N SER A 168 -5.66 -3.58 -11.30
CA SER A 168 -4.98 -2.33 -11.61
C SER A 168 -4.07 -1.87 -10.47
N GLY A 169 -4.53 -1.93 -9.21
CA GLY A 169 -3.73 -1.52 -8.06
C GLY A 169 -2.53 -2.45 -7.81
N VAL A 170 -2.72 -3.77 -7.95
CA VAL A 170 -1.62 -4.74 -7.84
C VAL A 170 -0.57 -4.50 -8.92
N ARG A 171 -0.99 -4.39 -10.20
CA ARG A 171 -0.08 -4.19 -11.33
C ARG A 171 0.64 -2.85 -11.24
N MET A 172 -0.06 -1.78 -10.84
CA MET A 172 0.52 -0.46 -10.60
C MET A 172 1.63 -0.54 -9.55
N GLY A 173 1.35 -1.14 -8.38
CA GLY A 173 2.33 -1.24 -7.31
C GLY A 173 3.56 -2.07 -7.68
N ILE A 174 3.37 -3.26 -8.27
CA ILE A 174 4.48 -4.10 -8.75
C ILE A 174 5.27 -3.39 -9.84
N GLY A 175 4.60 -2.73 -10.79
CA GLY A 175 5.24 -1.95 -11.84
C GLY A 175 6.08 -0.80 -11.28
N ALA A 176 5.56 -0.08 -10.28
CA ALA A 176 6.29 0.99 -9.60
C ALA A 176 7.55 0.47 -8.88
N PHE A 177 7.49 -0.69 -8.22
CA PHE A 177 8.68 -1.31 -7.62
C PHE A 177 9.71 -1.74 -8.67
N ASN A 178 9.27 -2.36 -9.76
CA ASN A 178 10.17 -2.76 -10.84
C ASN A 178 10.86 -1.53 -11.46
N LEU A 179 10.11 -0.45 -11.67
CA LEU A 179 10.67 0.82 -12.14
C LEU A 179 11.68 1.37 -11.12
N MET A 180 11.32 1.45 -9.85
CA MET A 180 12.22 1.91 -8.78
C MET A 180 13.53 1.11 -8.75
N ILE A 181 13.45 -0.22 -8.81
CA ILE A 181 14.63 -1.10 -8.82
C ILE A 181 15.48 -0.85 -10.08
N SER A 182 14.86 -0.69 -11.24
CA SER A 182 15.57 -0.42 -12.50
C SER A 182 16.34 0.91 -12.50
N LEU A 183 15.91 1.86 -11.68
CA LEU A 183 16.52 3.18 -11.54
C LEU A 183 17.63 3.22 -10.48
N LEU A 184 17.81 2.16 -9.68
CA LEU A 184 18.86 2.13 -8.65
C LEU A 184 20.25 2.06 -9.27
N PRO A 185 21.14 3.03 -8.97
CA PRO A 185 22.52 2.95 -9.41
C PRO A 185 23.22 1.73 -8.80
N SER A 186 24.05 1.04 -9.57
CA SER A 186 24.78 -0.17 -9.15
C SER A 186 25.63 0.03 -7.88
N ARG A 187 25.97 1.29 -7.58
CA ARG A 187 26.75 1.71 -6.39
C ARG A 187 25.92 1.68 -5.10
N VAL A 188 24.62 1.98 -5.17
CA VAL A 188 23.71 1.95 -4.00
C VAL A 188 23.45 0.51 -3.56
N ILE A 189 23.37 -0.42 -4.52
CA ILE A 189 23.25 -1.86 -4.27
C ILE A 189 24.44 -2.36 -3.43
N LYS A 190 25.67 -1.98 -3.79
CA LYS A 190 26.90 -2.35 -3.06
C LYS A 190 27.00 -1.73 -1.66
N LEU A 191 26.49 -0.51 -1.48
CA LEU A 191 26.50 0.18 -0.18
C LEU A 191 25.53 -0.49 0.82
N LEU A 192 24.36 -0.92 0.34
CA LEU A 192 23.40 -1.69 1.14
C LEU A 192 24.00 -3.03 1.57
N GLU A 193 24.75 -3.72 0.70
CA GLU A 193 25.48 -4.95 1.07
C GLU A 193 26.52 -4.74 2.18
N PHE A 194 27.21 -3.60 2.17
CA PHE A 194 28.27 -3.25 3.13
C PHE A 194 27.74 -2.90 4.53
N ILE A 195 26.53 -2.32 4.65
CA ILE A 195 25.93 -1.87 5.93
C ILE A 195 25.36 -3.05 6.76
N GLY A 196 25.47 -4.29 6.29
CA GLY A 196 25.00 -5.47 7.04
C GLY A 196 23.71 -6.10 6.50
N PHE A 197 23.33 -5.84 5.26
CA PHE A 197 22.32 -6.64 4.53
C PHE A 197 22.87 -8.00 4.04
N SER A 198 23.89 -8.54 4.70
CA SER A 198 24.41 -9.90 4.52
C SER A 198 23.55 -10.93 5.28
N GLY A 199 22.26 -10.98 4.95
CA GLY A 199 21.31 -11.96 5.50
C GLY A 199 20.20 -12.23 4.50
N ASN A 200 20.41 -13.25 3.66
CA ASN A 200 19.56 -13.79 2.58
C ASN A 200 19.65 -13.05 1.22
N LYS A 201 20.84 -13.15 0.61
CA LYS A 201 21.19 -12.77 -0.76
C LYS A 201 20.36 -13.41 -1.90
N VAL A 202 19.42 -14.32 -1.65
CA VAL A 202 18.87 -15.19 -2.72
C VAL A 202 17.38 -14.96 -3.02
N ARG A 203 16.76 -13.88 -2.51
CA ARG A 203 15.34 -13.62 -2.83
C ARG A 203 15.00 -12.20 -3.29
N PHE A 204 15.97 -11.28 -3.21
CA PHE A 204 15.76 -9.88 -3.60
C PHE A 204 16.31 -9.53 -4.99
N LEU A 205 17.28 -10.31 -5.50
CA LEU A 205 18.00 -10.04 -6.75
C LEU A 205 17.91 -11.18 -7.77
N SER A 206 17.12 -12.20 -7.48
CA SER A 206 16.84 -13.32 -8.41
C SER A 206 15.35 -13.39 -8.70
N LEU A 207 14.85 -12.35 -9.35
CA LEU A 207 13.75 -12.38 -10.33
C LEU A 207 14.04 -11.28 -11.36
#